data_AF-A0A537RQZ0-F1
#
_entry.id   AF-A0A537RQZ0-F1
#
_cell.length_a   1.000
_cell.length_b   1.000
_cell.length_c   1.000
_cell.angle_alpha   90.00
_cell.angle_beta   90.00
_cell.angle_gamma   90.00
#
_symmetry.space_group_name_H-M   'P 1'
#
loop_
_entity.id
_entity.type
_entity.pdbx_description
1 polymer ?
#
loop_
_entity_poly.entity_id
_entity_poly.type
_entity_poly.pdbx_seq_one_letter_code
_entity_poly.pdbx_strand_id
1 'polypeptide(L)' 'MDKQDRYVDAYVIPVPKSKVDAYKSFSRKIGDFVKKHGALEYVDCIADDVKPGKQTSFPQAVQLG' A
#
# COMPACT_ATOMS: atom_id res chain seq x y z
N MET A 1 -0.36 24.65 21.82
CA MET A 1 0.50 24.17 20.72
C MET A 1 -0.11 22.87 20.26
N ASP A 2 -0.82 22.96 19.14
CA ASP A 2 -1.89 22.05 18.77
C ASP A 2 -1.34 20.67 18.40
N LYS A 3 -1.91 19.62 19.00
CA LYS A 3 -1.61 18.24 18.65
C LYS A 3 -2.12 18.03 17.22
N GLN A 4 -1.20 18.01 16.26
CA GLN A 4 -1.55 17.62 14.90
C GLN A 4 -1.78 16.11 14.90
N ASP A 5 -3.03 15.69 15.09
CA ASP A 5 -3.42 14.29 15.01
C ASP A 5 -3.04 13.76 13.63
N ARG A 6 -2.11 12.81 13.60
CA ARG A 6 -1.63 12.18 12.37
C ARG A 6 -2.73 11.27 11.83
N TYR A 7 -3.11 11.47 10.57
CA TYR A 7 -4.07 10.66 9.85
C TYR A 7 -3.37 9.84 8.76
N VAL A 8 -3.87 8.64 8.48
CA VAL A 8 -3.29 7.72 7.48
C VAL A 8 -4.40 7.11 6.63
N ASP A 9 -4.27 7.27 5.31
CA ASP A 9 -4.99 6.46 4.33
C ASP A 9 -4.14 5.23 3.98
N ALA A 10 -4.69 4.03 4.15
CA ALA A 10 -3.98 2.77 3.95
C ALA A 10 -4.74 1.85 3.00
N TYR A 11 -3.98 1.12 2.16
CA TYR A 11 -4.51 0.21 1.16
C TYR A 11 -3.79 -1.12 1.22
N VAL A 12 -4.51 -2.21 0.92
CA VAL A 12 -3.93 -3.53 0.61
C VAL A 12 -4.35 -3.87 -0.81
N ILE A 13 -3.39 -4.03 -1.71
CA ILE A 13 -3.65 -4.15 -3.15
C ILE A 13 -3.11 -5.47 -3.67
N PRO A 14 -3.94 -6.36 -4.25
CA PRO A 14 -3.45 -7.55 -4.93
C PRO A 14 -2.81 -7.15 -6.26
N VAL A 15 -1.54 -7.50 -6.45
CA VAL A 15 -0.79 -7.20 -7.68
C VAL A 15 -0.34 -8.51 -8.32
N PRO A 16 -0.66 -8.77 -9.61
CA PRO A 16 -0.13 -9.92 -10.31
C PRO A 16 1.40 -9.92 -10.27
N LYS A 17 2.02 -11.06 -9.96
CA LYS A 17 3.49 -11.18 -9.82
C LYS A 17 4.25 -10.65 -11.04
N SER A 18 3.72 -10.88 -12.24
CA SER A 18 4.29 -10.40 -13.51
C SER A 18 4.18 -8.88 -13.73
N LYS A 19 3.50 -8.14 -12.86
CA LYS A 19 3.24 -6.71 -12.97
C LYS A 19 3.84 -5.88 -11.83
N VAL A 20 4.63 -6.48 -10.95
CA VAL A 20 5.21 -5.79 -9.77
C VAL A 20 6.02 -4.56 -10.17
N ASP A 21 6.85 -4.63 -11.21
CA ASP A 21 7.66 -3.47 -11.64
C ASP A 21 6.84 -2.35 -12.26
N ALA A 22 5.77 -2.71 -12.97
CA ALA A 22 4.80 -1.75 -13.48
C ALA A 22 4.06 -1.05 -12.32
N TYR A 23 3.65 -1.82 -11.31
CA TYR A 23 3.01 -1.28 -10.11
C TYR A 23 3.95 -0.36 -9.32
N LYS A 24 5.22 -0.75 -9.09
CA LYS A 24 6.22 0.12 -8.43
C LYS A 24 6.39 1.45 -9.18
N SER A 25 6.37 1.41 -10.51
CA SER A 25 6.48 2.62 -11.34
C SER A 25 5.25 3.51 -11.23
N PHE A 26 4.06 2.92 -11.14
CA PHE A 26 2.81 3.62 -10.86
C PHE A 26 2.81 4.23 -9.44
N SER A 27 3.12 3.44 -8.43
CA SER A 27 3.17 3.84 -7.01
C SER A 27 4.08 5.05 -6.77
N ARG A 28 5.28 5.08 -7.37
CA ARG A 28 6.16 6.25 -7.30
C ARG A 28 5.50 7.53 -7.82
N LYS A 29 4.79 7.45 -8.96
CA LYS A 29 4.07 8.60 -9.53
C LYS A 29 2.93 9.06 -8.63
N ILE A 30 2.20 8.12 -8.02
CA ILE A 30 1.14 8.43 -7.06
C ILE A 30 1.72 9.11 -5.82
N GLY A 31 2.81 8.58 -5.26
CA GLY A 31 3.48 9.18 -4.11
C GLY A 31 3.87 10.64 -4.36
N ASP A 32 4.46 10.94 -5.51
CA ASP A 32 4.80 12.32 -5.88
C ASP A 32 3.56 13.19 -6.11
N PHE A 33 2.48 12.63 -6.66
CA PHE A 33 1.21 13.33 -6.84
C PHE A 33 0.55 13.68 -5.51
N VAL A 34 0.40 12.72 -4.58
CA VAL A 34 -0.31 12.97 -3.31
C VAL A 34 0.49 13.87 -2.38
N LYS A 35 1.83 13.79 -2.39
CA LYS A 35 2.69 14.74 -1.66
C LYS A 35 2.49 16.17 -2.15
N LYS A 36 2.31 16.40 -3.47
CA LYS A 36 1.97 17.73 -4.01
C LYS A 36 0.62 18.26 -3.52
N HIS A 37 -0.27 17.39 -3.05
CA HIS A 37 -1.60 17.73 -2.56
C HIS A 37 -1.70 17.71 -1.02
N GLY A 38 -0.58 17.65 -0.31
CA GLY A 38 -0.53 17.84 1.15
C GLY A 38 -0.30 16.56 1.97
N ALA A 39 -0.12 15.40 1.34
CA ALA A 39 0.34 14.21 2.07
C ALA A 39 1.74 14.46 2.64
N LEU A 40 1.91 14.21 3.94
CA LEU A 40 3.19 14.41 4.63
C LEU A 40 4.21 13.31 4.28
N GLU A 41 3.73 12.10 4.03
CA GLU A 41 4.54 10.93 3.73
C GLU A 41 3.79 9.99 2.78
N TYR A 42 4.55 9.22 1.98
CA TYR A 42 4.01 8.13 1.18
C TYR A 42 4.96 6.94 1.25
N VAL A 43 4.44 5.79 1.69
CA VAL A 43 5.17 4.54 1.83
C VAL A 43 4.41 3.45 1.09
N ASP A 44 5.13 2.63 0.34
CA ASP A 44 4.59 1.46 -0.33
C ASP A 44 5.55 0.27 -0.17
N CYS A 45 4.98 -0.90 0.08
CA CYS A 45 5.71 -2.12 0.45
C CYS A 45 5.21 -3.30 -0.39
N ILE A 46 6.13 -4.13 -0.87
CA ILE A 46 5.80 -5.41 -1.51
C ILE A 46 5.87 -6.51 -0.47
N ALA A 47 4.88 -7.41 -0.49
CA ALA A 47 4.84 -8.58 0.38
C ALA A 47 6.09 -9.47 0.19
N ASP A 48 6.67 -9.92 1.31
CA ASP A 48 7.80 -10.86 1.33
C ASP A 48 7.35 -12.21 1.93
N ASP A 49 7.29 -12.34 3.26
CA ASP A 49 6.79 -13.54 3.95
C ASP A 49 5.34 -13.41 4.45
N VAL A 50 4.38 -13.32 3.51
CA VAL A 50 2.95 -13.15 3.82
C VAL A 50 2.16 -14.44 3.54
N LYS A 51 2.05 -15.29 4.57
CA LYS A 51 1.38 -16.60 4.47
C LYS A 51 -0.15 -16.52 4.68
N PRO A 52 -0.94 -17.40 4.06
CA PRO A 52 -2.36 -17.56 4.37
C PRO A 52 -2.58 -18.01 5.82
N GLY A 53 -3.64 -17.49 6.45
CA GLY A 53 -4.05 -17.83 7.81
C GLY A 53 -5.29 -18.74 7.83
N LYS A 54 -5.62 -19.27 9.03
CA LYS A 54 -6.81 -20.12 9.23
C LYS A 54 -8.12 -19.32 9.21
N GLN A 55 -8.13 -18.12 9.80
CA GLN A 55 -9.33 -17.29 9.92
C GLN A 55 -9.22 -16.04 9.05
N THR A 56 -8.11 -15.30 9.15
CA THR A 56 -7.85 -14.08 8.37
C THR A 56 -6.36 -14.01 7.99
N SER A 57 -6.07 -13.30 6.90
CA SER A 57 -4.72 -12.96 6.42
C SER A 57 -4.79 -11.90 5.33
N PHE A 58 -3.67 -11.24 5.00
CA PHE A 58 -3.63 -10.25 3.91
C PHE A 58 -4.06 -10.82 2.54
N PRO A 59 -3.61 -12.03 2.10
CA PRO A 59 -4.08 -12.62 0.86
C PRO A 59 -5.60 -12.86 0.87
N GLN A 60 -6.16 -13.28 2.00
CA GLN A 60 -7.61 -13.47 2.14
C GLN A 60 -8.38 -12.14 2.14
N ALA A 61 -7.83 -11.09 2.75
CA ALA A 61 -8.45 -9.77 2.82
C ALA A 61 -8.67 -9.14 1.44
N VAL A 62 -7.83 -9.48 0.46
CA VAL A 62 -7.93 -9.01 -0.93
C VAL A 62 -8.38 -10.08 -1.91
N GLN A 63 -8.83 -11.25 -1.42
CA GLN A 63 -9.25 -12.38 -2.24
C GLN A 63 -8.20 -12.74 -3.31
N LEU A 64 -6.93 -12.82 -2.90
CA LEU A 64 -5.80 -13.08 -3.78
C LEU A 64 -5.95 -14.49 -4.41
N GLY A 65 -6.16 -14.52 -5.73
CA GLY A 65 -6.31 -15.75 -6.54
C GLY A 65 -5.03 -16.15 -7.28
#